data_AF-T0NH17-F1
#
_entry.id   AF-T0NH17-F1
#
_cell.length_a   1.000
_cell.length_b   1.000
_cell.length_c   1.000
_cell.angle_alpha   90.00
_cell.angle_beta   90.00
_cell.angle_gamma   90.00
#
_symmetry.space_group_name_H-M   'P 1'
#
loop_
_entity.id
_entity.type
_entity.pdbx_description
1 polymer ?
#
loop_
_entity_poly.entity_id
_entity_poly.type
_entity_poly.pdbx_seq_one_letter_code
_entity_poly.pdbx_strand_id
1 'polypeptide(L)'
;TLCAIALADGKIYVPKNMDNPMKTGLFKISVGKIRGQIRDYRGSIDGSTLGIHIVEFLDHYEVHVDRFDPYKKPIEHLLVDSPDTLLKVPFFLKMITKK
;
A
#
# COMPACT_ATOMS: atom_id res chain seq x y z
N THR A 1 6.20 10.22 12.98
CA THR A 1 5.81 11.51 12.38
C THR A 1 5.40 11.39 10.92
N LEU A 2 6.24 10.87 10.02
CA LEU A 2 5.90 10.79 8.57
C LEU A 2 4.61 10.03 8.25
N CYS A 3 4.35 8.89 8.90
CA CYS A 3 3.10 8.14 8.67
C CYS A 3 1.84 8.94 9.06
N ALA A 4 1.95 9.81 10.07
CA ALA A 4 0.83 10.66 10.47
C ALA A 4 0.58 11.79 9.47
N ILE A 5 1.64 12.35 8.89
CA ILE A 5 1.53 13.32 7.78
C ILE A 5 0.92 12.63 6.56
N ALA A 6 1.39 11.42 6.22
CA ALA A 6 0.82 10.63 5.12
C ALA A 6 -0.67 10.31 5.33
N LEU A 7 -1.12 10.07 6.57
CA LEU A 7 -2.53 9.90 6.88
C LEU A 7 -3.35 11.18 6.66
N ALA A 8 -2.79 12.35 6.99
CA ALA A 8 -3.46 13.64 6.83
C ALA A 8 -3.51 14.10 5.37
N ASP A 9 -2.39 13.98 4.65
CA ASP A 9 -2.21 14.48 3.28
C ASP A 9 -2.52 13.43 2.21
N GLY A 10 -2.84 12.20 2.62
CA GLY A 10 -3.13 11.04 1.77
C GLY A 10 -1.87 10.37 1.21
N LYS A 11 -0.95 11.13 0.62
CA LYS A 11 0.34 10.62 0.13
C LYS A 11 1.43 11.68 0.28
N ILE A 12 2.59 11.26 0.77
CA ILE A 12 3.79 12.10 0.83
C ILE A 12 4.96 11.49 0.06
N TYR A 13 5.89 12.36 -0.31
CA TYR A 13 7.15 12.02 -0.96
C TYR A 13 8.29 12.30 0.03
N VAL A 14 9.16 11.31 0.19
CA VAL A 14 10.26 11.36 1.16
C VAL A 14 11.58 11.11 0.43
N PRO A 15 12.54 12.05 0.44
CA PRO A 15 13.85 11.83 -0.19
C PRO A 15 14.57 10.59 0.34
N LYS A 16 15.40 9.95 -0.50
CA LYS A 16 16.09 8.69 -0.15
C LYS A 16 17.32 8.85 0.77
N ASN A 17 17.31 9.88 1.61
CA ASN A 17 18.33 10.10 2.64
C ASN A 17 17.95 9.46 3.99
N MET A 18 16.85 8.71 4.04
CA MET A 18 16.42 7.97 5.23
C MET A 18 16.85 6.51 5.19
N ASP A 19 16.88 5.91 6.38
CA ASP A 19 17.15 4.49 6.58
C ASP A 19 16.07 3.58 5.95
N ASN A 20 16.48 2.36 5.61
CA ASN A 20 15.59 1.33 5.07
C ASN A 20 14.41 1.04 6.04
N PRO A 21 13.14 1.08 5.56
CA PRO A 21 11.95 0.85 6.41
C PRO A 21 12.00 -0.42 7.26
N MET A 22 12.62 -1.49 6.77
CA MET A 22 12.72 -2.77 7.51
C MET A 22 13.50 -2.68 8.81
N LYS A 23 14.41 -1.70 8.98
CA LYS A 23 15.19 -1.54 10.22
C LYS A 23 14.31 -1.28 11.44
N THR A 24 13.10 -0.77 11.24
CA THR A 24 12.15 -0.50 12.33
C THR A 24 11.50 -1.76 12.90
N GLY A 25 11.54 -2.90 12.18
CA GLY A 25 10.78 -4.10 12.51
C GLY A 25 9.26 -4.01 12.26
N LEU A 26 8.75 -2.82 11.90
CA LEU A 26 7.32 -2.57 11.68
C LEU A 26 6.86 -2.88 10.26
N PHE A 27 7.80 -2.93 9.31
CA PHE A 27 7.49 -3.10 7.89
C PHE A 27 8.03 -4.42 7.34
N LYS A 28 7.25 -5.02 6.44
CA LYS A 28 7.59 -6.23 5.68
C LYS A 28 7.60 -5.92 4.19
N ILE A 29 8.37 -6.69 3.43
CA ILE A 29 8.35 -6.62 1.96
C ILE A 29 6.96 -7.05 1.48
N SER A 30 6.44 -6.34 0.48
CA SER A 30 5.16 -6.63 -0.15
C SER A 30 5.27 -6.50 -1.66
N VAL A 31 4.19 -6.84 -2.37
CA VAL A 31 4.07 -6.65 -3.82
C VAL A 31 2.88 -5.74 -4.07
N GLY A 32 3.15 -4.54 -4.58
CA GLY A 32 2.13 -3.60 -5.02
C GLY A 32 1.94 -3.60 -6.54
N LYS A 33 1.14 -2.65 -7.02
CA LYS A 33 0.99 -2.36 -8.46
C LYS A 33 2.35 -1.93 -9.02
N ILE A 34 2.80 -2.57 -10.09
CA ILE A 34 4.07 -2.23 -10.75
C ILE A 34 3.96 -0.84 -11.39
N ARG A 35 4.86 0.05 -10.99
CA ARG A 35 4.97 1.47 -11.36
C ARG A 35 6.43 1.90 -11.60
N GLY A 36 7.37 0.96 -11.66
CA GLY A 36 8.81 1.24 -11.77
C GLY A 36 9.53 1.39 -10.43
N GLN A 37 8.88 1.00 -9.33
CA GLN A 37 9.49 0.96 -8.01
C GLN A 37 10.51 -0.18 -7.88
N ILE A 38 11.49 0.01 -6.99
CA ILE A 38 12.48 -1.00 -6.58
C ILE A 38 11.84 -2.02 -5.65
N ARG A 39 11.04 -1.56 -4.69
CA ARG A 39 10.39 -2.41 -3.69
C ARG A 39 9.16 -1.75 -3.08
N ASP A 40 8.25 -2.57 -2.58
CA ASP A 40 7.14 -2.15 -1.75
C ASP A 40 7.30 -2.70 -0.33
N TYR A 41 6.94 -1.89 0.66
CA TYR A 41 6.91 -2.28 2.07
C TYR A 41 5.54 -1.99 2.68
N ARG A 42 5.08 -2.86 3.57
CA ARG A 42 3.80 -2.70 4.27
C ARG A 42 3.95 -2.89 5.77
N GLY A 43 3.22 -2.09 6.53
CA GLY A 43 3.09 -2.19 7.97
C GLY A 43 1.62 -2.08 8.38
N SER A 44 1.20 -2.89 9.36
CA SER A 44 -0.17 -2.87 9.90
C SER A 44 -0.24 -1.98 11.13
N ILE A 45 -1.33 -1.22 11.30
CA ILE A 45 -1.58 -0.44 12.53
C ILE A 45 -2.53 -1.23 13.43
N ASP A 46 -2.03 -1.77 14.53
CA ASP A 46 -2.80 -2.59 15.47
C ASP A 46 -4.02 -1.85 16.05
N GLY A 47 -5.10 -2.60 16.30
CA GLY A 47 -6.37 -2.03 16.77
C GLY A 47 -7.13 -1.19 15.73
N SER A 48 -6.64 -1.09 14.49
CA SER A 48 -7.29 -0.34 13.41
C SER A 48 -7.41 -1.15 12.12
N THR A 49 -8.19 -0.63 11.17
CA THR A 49 -8.23 -1.12 9.79
C THR A 49 -7.10 -0.58 8.92
N LEU A 50 -6.30 0.36 9.40
CA LEU A 50 -5.33 1.09 8.59
C LEU A 50 -4.08 0.26 8.31
N GLY A 51 -3.53 0.44 7.10
CA GLY A 51 -2.27 -0.13 6.67
C GLY A 51 -1.36 0.95 6.08
N ILE A 52 -0.07 0.93 6.40
CA ILE A 52 0.92 1.85 5.83
C ILE A 52 1.57 1.17 4.64
N HIS A 53 1.62 1.84 3.50
CA HIS A 53 2.32 1.38 2.30
C HIS A 53 3.42 2.37 1.93
N ILE A 54 4.64 1.83 1.85
CA ILE A 54 5.83 2.56 1.41
C ILE A 54 6.28 1.97 0.08
N VAL A 55 6.45 2.82 -0.92
CA VAL A 55 6.92 2.45 -2.26
C VAL A 55 8.30 3.08 -2.46
N GLU A 56 9.31 2.25 -2.71
CA GLU A 56 10.69 2.68 -2.86
C GLU A 56 11.03 2.91 -4.33
N PHE A 57 11.42 4.13 -4.67
CA PHE A 57 11.99 4.50 -5.97
C PHE A 57 13.51 4.75 -5.82
N LEU A 58 14.17 5.09 -6.93
CA LEU A 58 15.62 5.32 -6.95
C LEU A 58 16.04 6.52 -6.10
N ASP A 59 15.24 7.58 -6.08
CA ASP A 59 15.54 8.89 -5.50
C ASP A 59 14.64 9.25 -4.30
N HIS A 60 13.53 8.56 -4.12
CA HIS A 60 12.56 8.83 -3.05
C HIS A 60 11.77 7.60 -2.61
N TYR A 61 11.02 7.77 -1.53
CA TYR A 61 9.93 6.90 -1.10
C TYR A 61 8.59 7.63 -1.31
N GLU A 62 7.58 6.94 -1.82
CA GLU A 62 6.19 7.36 -1.63
C GLU A 62 5.63 6.68 -0.38
N VAL A 63 4.97 7.43 0.50
CA VAL A 63 4.32 6.87 1.69
C VAL A 63 2.86 7.27 1.70
N HIS A 64 1.96 6.31 1.89
CA HIS A 64 0.54 6.55 2.10
C HIS A 64 -0.03 5.58 3.14
N VAL A 65 -1.22 5.90 3.63
CA VAL A 65 -1.97 5.05 4.55
C VAL A 65 -3.25 4.60 3.84
N ASP A 66 -3.38 3.29 3.65
CA ASP A 66 -4.59 2.65 3.18
C ASP A 66 -5.66 2.70 4.27
N ARG A 67 -6.91 2.99 3.87
CA ARG A 67 -8.06 2.94 4.78
C ARG A 67 -8.32 1.51 5.26
N PHE A 68 -8.05 0.54 4.39
CA PHE A 68 -8.14 -0.88 4.67
C PHE A 68 -6.81 -1.56 4.37
N ASP A 69 -6.16 -2.07 5.41
CA ASP A 69 -4.97 -2.90 5.31
C ASP A 69 -5.31 -4.18 4.53
N PRO A 70 -4.63 -4.48 3.42
CA PRO A 70 -4.92 -5.66 2.62
C PRO A 70 -4.71 -6.98 3.39
N TYR A 71 -3.92 -6.99 4.47
CA TYR A 71 -3.73 -8.17 5.30
C TYR A 71 -4.88 -8.41 6.29
N LYS A 72 -5.71 -7.39 6.54
CA LYS A 72 -6.87 -7.46 7.45
C LYS A 72 -8.21 -7.47 6.71
N LYS A 73 -8.32 -6.64 5.67
CA LYS A 73 -9.56 -6.30 4.95
C LYS A 73 -9.30 -6.26 3.43
N PRO A 74 -8.93 -7.42 2.81
CA PRO A 74 -8.46 -7.47 1.42
C PRO A 74 -9.52 -7.05 0.39
N ILE A 75 -10.79 -7.33 0.63
CA ILE A 75 -11.88 -6.98 -0.30
C ILE A 75 -12.14 -5.48 -0.26
N GLU A 76 -12.28 -4.92 0.95
CA GLU A 76 -12.48 -3.49 1.14
C GLU A 76 -11.30 -2.68 0.61
N HIS A 77 -10.07 -3.16 0.81
CA HIS A 77 -8.87 -2.57 0.23
C HIS A 77 -8.96 -2.48 -1.30
N LEU A 78 -9.33 -3.58 -1.98
CA LEU A 78 -9.46 -3.59 -3.44
C LEU A 78 -10.55 -2.63 -3.94
N LEU A 79 -11.65 -2.47 -3.21
CA LEU A 79 -12.75 -1.60 -3.63
C LEU A 79 -12.48 -0.11 -3.37
N VAL A 80 -11.80 0.20 -2.26
CA VAL A 80 -11.69 1.57 -1.75
C VAL A 80 -10.33 2.19 -2.03
N ASP A 81 -9.25 1.45 -1.78
CA ASP A 81 -7.88 1.97 -1.86
C ASP A 81 -7.20 1.60 -3.19
N SER A 82 -7.60 0.48 -3.81
CA SER A 82 -7.02 -0.03 -5.07
C SER A 82 -8.04 -0.41 -6.16
N PRO A 83 -9.06 0.44 -6.49
CA PRO A 83 -10.12 0.09 -7.44
C PRO A 83 -9.60 -0.23 -8.85
N ASP A 84 -8.53 0.43 -9.29
CA ASP A 84 -7.85 0.13 -10.56
C ASP A 84 -7.34 -1.30 -10.66
N THR A 85 -6.94 -1.88 -9.52
CA THR A 85 -6.41 -3.25 -9.46
C THR A 85 -7.53 -4.24 -9.75
N LEU A 86 -8.75 -3.97 -9.29
CA LEU A 86 -9.92 -4.82 -9.51
C LEU A 86 -10.25 -4.98 -11.00
N LEU A 87 -10.17 -3.89 -11.78
CA LEU A 87 -10.47 -3.90 -13.22
C LEU A 87 -9.45 -4.70 -14.04
N LYS A 88 -8.27 -5.00 -13.48
CA LYS A 88 -7.18 -5.71 -14.18
C LYS A 88 -7.04 -7.18 -13.79
N VAL A 89 -7.86 -7.68 -12.87
CA VAL A 89 -7.88 -9.11 -12.51
C VAL A 89 -8.97 -9.82 -13.33
N PRO A 90 -8.62 -10.66 -14.33
CA PRO A 90 -9.59 -11.33 -15.19
C PRO A 90 -10.49 -12.34 -14.45
N PHE A 91 -10.14 -12.71 -13.22
CA PHE A 91 -10.92 -13.61 -12.38
C PHE A 91 -12.30 -13.04 -12.01
N PHE A 92 -12.42 -11.72 -11.84
CA PHE A 92 -13.68 -11.10 -11.42
C PHE A 92 -14.71 -11.04 -12.55
N LEU A 93 -14.28 -10.75 -13.79
CA LEU A 93 -15.10 -10.85 -14.99
C LEU A 93 -15.68 -12.26 -15.15
N LYS A 94 -14.87 -13.30 -14.89
CA LYS A 94 -15.29 -14.70 -15.03
C LYS A 94 -16.35 -15.14 -14.00
N MET A 95 -16.43 -14.49 -12.84
CA MET A 95 -17.47 -14.74 -11.85
C MET A 95 -18.79 -14.02 -12.18
N ILE A 96 -18.73 -12.85 -12.81
CA ILE A 96 -19.92 -12.08 -13.21
C ILE A 96 -20.57 -12.66 -14.47
N THR A 97 -19.78 -13.20 -15.40
CA THR A 97 -20.27 -13.77 -16.67
C THR A 97 -20.80 -15.20 -16.54
N LYS A 98 -20.74 -15.81 -15.35
CA LYS A 98 -21.44 -17.07 -15.07
C LYS A 98 -22.84 -16.77 -14.53
N LYS A 99 -23.73 -16.36 -15.42
CA LYS A 99 -25.19 -16.45 -15.24
C LYS A 99 -25.73 -17.43 -16.26
#